data_AF-A0A1V4MI49-F1
#
_entry.id   AF-A0A1V4MI49-F1
#
_cell.length_a   1.000
_cell.length_b   1.000
_cell.length_c   1.000
_cell.angle_alpha   90.00
_cell.angle_beta   90.00
_cell.angle_gamma   90.00
#
_symmetry.space_group_name_H-M   'P 1'
#
loop_
_entity.id
_entity.type
_entity.pdbx_description
1 polymer ?
#
loop_
_entity_poly.entity_id
_entity_poly.type
_entity_poly.pdbx_seq_one_letter_code
_entity_poly.pdbx_strand_id
1 'polypeptide(L)'
;MKVSETRNQLHELLQQQQQAAEKTSQGRENRSVSGSVAPEEKVTLSERAREIQQARQAVEALPDVREEKVDELKERIASGEYRVDGVKVAEKMIGESLLDILA
;
A
#
# COMPACT_ATOMS: atom_id res chain seq x y z
N MET A 1 43.18 0.36 -2.79
CA MET A 1 42.89 1.43 -1.82
C MET A 1 42.84 2.78 -2.55
N LYS A 2 41.67 3.22 -3.07
CA LYS A 2 41.45 4.56 -3.69
C LYS A 2 40.01 5.11 -3.54
N VAL A 3 39.11 4.39 -2.88
CA VAL A 3 37.68 4.78 -2.72
C VAL A 3 37.41 5.65 -1.47
N SER A 4 38.47 6.06 -0.76
CA SER A 4 38.37 6.86 0.45
C SER A 4 38.40 8.37 0.18
N GLU A 5 39.12 8.83 -0.84
CA GLU A 5 39.31 10.27 -1.08
C GLU A 5 38.06 10.97 -1.62
N THR A 6 37.26 10.27 -2.45
CA THR A 6 36.02 10.84 -3.02
C THR A 6 34.89 10.98 -1.99
N ARG A 7 34.86 10.14 -0.94
CA ARG A 7 33.87 10.24 0.14
C ARG A 7 34.11 11.46 1.04
N ASN A 8 35.37 11.82 1.27
CA ASN A 8 35.70 13.01 2.07
C ASN A 8 35.36 14.30 1.32
N GLN A 9 35.64 14.36 0.01
CA GLN A 9 35.31 15.53 -0.82
C GLN A 9 33.80 15.79 -0.91
N LEU A 10 32.99 14.72 -0.96
CA LEU A 10 31.53 14.85 -1.01
C LEU A 10 30.97 15.38 0.33
N HIS A 11 31.56 14.98 1.45
CA HIS A 11 31.12 15.40 2.78
C HIS A 11 31.40 16.89 3.03
N GLU A 12 32.55 17.38 2.55
CA GLU A 12 32.97 18.77 2.69
C GLU A 12 32.10 19.72 1.84
N LEU A 13 31.71 19.28 0.63
CA LEU A 13 30.79 20.04 -0.23
C LEU A 13 29.36 20.10 0.34
N LEU A 14 28.90 19.00 0.96
CA LEU A 14 27.56 18.96 1.57
C LEU A 14 27.46 19.87 2.80
N GLN A 15 28.53 19.90 3.60
CA GLN A 15 28.60 20.71 4.81
C GLN A 15 28.69 22.21 4.49
N GLN A 16 29.34 22.58 3.39
CA GLN A 16 29.40 23.98 2.92
C GLN A 16 28.04 24.50 2.44
N GLN A 17 27.18 23.65 1.87
CA GLN A 17 25.83 24.06 1.45
C GLN A 17 24.85 24.23 2.62
N GLN A 18 25.00 23.47 3.71
CA GLN A 18 24.12 23.60 4.88
C GLN A 18 24.40 24.88 5.68
N GLN A 19 25.67 25.29 5.77
CA GLN A 19 26.04 26.52 6.49
C GLN A 19 25.66 27.80 5.73
N ALA A 20 25.45 27.73 4.41
CA ALA A 20 24.93 28.84 3.61
C ALA A 20 23.41 29.02 3.76
N ALA A 21 22.67 27.93 4.02
CA ALA A 21 21.21 27.95 4.18
C ALA A 21 20.76 28.54 5.53
N GLU A 22 21.57 28.39 6.59
CA GLU A 22 21.23 28.93 7.92
C GLU A 22 21.42 30.45 8.04
N LYS A 23 22.21 31.09 7.15
CA LYS A 23 22.46 32.55 7.18
C LYS A 23 21.45 33.39 6.39
N THR A 24 20.47 32.77 5.70
CA THR A 24 19.50 33.48 4.84
C THR A 24 18.05 33.41 5.35
N SER A 25 17.80 32.92 6.57
CA SER A 25 16.45 32.75 7.14
C SER A 25 15.94 33.93 7.97
N GLN A 26 16.54 35.12 7.89
CA GLN A 26 15.99 36.33 8.49
C GLN A 26 16.09 37.54 7.56
N GLY A 27 15.06 37.73 6.73
CA GLY A 27 14.70 39.05 6.22
C GLY A 27 14.46 39.16 4.71
N ARG A 28 13.31 39.77 4.37
CA ARG A 28 12.80 40.19 3.05
C ARG A 28 12.10 39.10 2.23
N GLU A 29 10.79 38.96 2.35
CA GLU A 29 9.74 39.88 1.86
C GLU A 29 9.72 39.97 0.33
N ASN A 30 8.71 39.29 -0.22
CA ASN A 30 8.00 39.58 -1.46
C ASN A 30 8.79 39.56 -2.79
N ARG A 31 8.87 38.37 -3.40
CA ARG A 31 8.91 38.21 -4.87
C ARG A 31 8.31 36.86 -5.25
N SER A 32 7.13 36.90 -5.87
CA SER A 32 6.58 35.81 -6.67
C SER A 32 7.56 35.45 -7.79
N VAL A 33 8.29 34.35 -7.61
CA VAL A 33 9.13 33.75 -8.65
C VAL A 33 8.51 32.41 -9.01
N SER A 34 7.96 32.38 -10.23
CA SER A 34 7.62 31.18 -10.99
C SER A 34 8.77 30.19 -10.88
N GLY A 35 8.64 29.22 -9.97
CA GLY A 35 9.66 28.20 -9.74
C GLY A 35 9.75 27.29 -10.95
N SER A 36 10.83 27.40 -11.70
CA SER A 36 11.22 26.42 -12.72
C SER A 36 11.46 25.08 -12.02
N VAL A 37 10.41 24.27 -12.05
CA VAL A 37 10.32 22.89 -11.62
C VAL A 37 11.54 22.12 -12.15
N ALA A 38 12.35 21.59 -11.24
CA ALA A 38 13.36 20.57 -11.55
C ALA A 38 12.68 19.47 -12.40
N PRO A 39 13.36 18.84 -13.37
CA PRO A 39 12.72 17.78 -14.16
C PRO A 39 12.21 16.70 -13.21
N GLU A 40 10.89 16.72 -12.97
CA GLU A 40 10.20 15.71 -12.17
C GLU A 40 10.50 14.39 -12.86
N GLU A 41 11.23 13.50 -12.19
CA GLU A 41 11.29 12.11 -12.59
C GLU A 41 9.86 11.56 -12.57
N LYS A 42 9.25 11.49 -13.75
CA LYS A 42 7.89 10.99 -13.92
C LYS A 42 7.92 9.48 -13.78
N VAL A 43 7.58 8.99 -12.59
CA VAL A 43 7.32 7.58 -12.35
C VAL A 43 5.94 7.26 -12.91
N THR A 44 5.88 6.54 -14.03
CA THR A 44 4.61 6.07 -14.60
C THR A 44 4.30 4.67 -14.09
N LEU A 45 3.14 4.51 -13.46
CA LEU A 45 2.64 3.18 -13.08
C LEU A 45 2.38 2.38 -14.36
N SER A 46 2.79 1.11 -14.39
CA SER A 46 2.45 0.22 -15.50
C SER A 46 0.94 -0.01 -15.56
N GLU A 47 0.41 -0.27 -16.76
CA GLU A 47 -1.02 -0.55 -16.94
C GLU A 47 -1.49 -1.70 -16.05
N ARG A 48 -0.69 -2.76 -15.95
CA ARG A 48 -0.98 -3.91 -15.08
C ARG A 48 -1.07 -3.53 -13.61
N ALA A 49 -0.22 -2.62 -13.14
CA ALA A 49 -0.25 -2.18 -11.75
C ALA A 49 -1.46 -1.27 -11.47
N ARG A 50 -1.90 -0.45 -12.44
CA ARG A 50 -3.17 0.28 -12.36
C ARG A 50 -4.37 -0.67 -12.23
N GLU A 51 -4.43 -1.72 -13.04
CA GLU A 51 -5.50 -2.72 -12.96
C GLU A 51 -5.56 -3.41 -11.60
N ILE A 52 -4.40 -3.82 -11.05
CA ILE A 52 -4.33 -4.43 -9.72
C ILE A 52 -4.80 -3.45 -8.64
N GLN A 53 -4.41 -2.18 -8.72
CA GLN A 53 -4.84 -1.16 -7.78
C GLN A 53 -6.37 -0.96 -7.82
N GLN A 54 -6.95 -0.88 -9.03
CA GLN A 54 -8.41 -0.77 -9.19
C GLN A 54 -9.13 -2.00 -8.63
N ALA A 55 -8.61 -3.21 -8.89
CA ALA A 55 -9.17 -4.44 -8.35
C ALA A 55 -9.10 -4.48 -6.80
N ARG A 56 -7.99 -4.04 -6.20
CA ARG A 56 -7.86 -3.93 -4.74
C ARG A 56 -8.86 -2.96 -4.15
N GLN A 57 -8.99 -1.77 -4.74
CA GLN A 57 -9.96 -0.77 -4.29
C GLN A 57 -11.40 -1.28 -4.41
N ALA A 58 -11.73 -2.01 -5.47
CA ALA A 58 -13.04 -2.62 -5.62
C ALA A 58 -13.32 -3.67 -4.54
N VAL A 59 -12.32 -4.48 -4.15
CA VAL A 59 -12.46 -5.47 -3.07
C VAL A 59 -12.58 -4.79 -1.71
N GLU A 60 -11.80 -3.75 -1.43
CA GLU A 60 -11.85 -2.98 -0.18
C GLU A 60 -13.17 -2.22 -0.01
N ALA A 61 -13.83 -1.85 -1.10
CA ALA A 61 -15.14 -1.20 -1.07
C ALA A 61 -16.31 -2.17 -0.81
N LEU A 62 -16.07 -3.48 -0.86
CA LEU A 62 -17.10 -4.47 -0.55
C LEU A 62 -17.35 -4.52 0.96
N PRO A 63 -18.61 -4.75 1.38
CA PRO A 63 -18.90 -4.95 2.79
C PRO A 63 -18.26 -6.24 3.31
N ASP A 64 -17.75 -6.19 4.54
CA ASP A 64 -17.20 -7.36 5.23
C ASP A 64 -18.24 -8.49 5.37
N VAL A 65 -19.52 -8.12 5.51
CA VAL A 65 -20.64 -9.04 5.69
C VAL A 65 -21.59 -8.95 4.51
N ARG A 66 -21.93 -10.10 3.94
CA ARG A 66 -22.97 -10.23 2.91
C ARG A 66 -24.31 -10.56 3.58
N GLU A 67 -24.99 -9.53 4.08
CA GLU A 67 -26.24 -9.66 4.85
C GLU A 67 -27.30 -10.53 4.14
N GLU A 68 -27.50 -10.34 2.84
CA GLU A 68 -28.43 -11.15 2.04
C GLU A 68 -28.21 -12.66 2.21
N LYS A 69 -26.95 -13.11 2.15
CA LYS A 69 -26.61 -14.54 2.33
C LYS A 69 -26.81 -15.00 3.76
N VAL A 70 -26.52 -14.13 4.72
CA VAL A 70 -26.70 -14.44 6.14
C VAL A 70 -28.18 -14.64 6.43
N ASP A 71 -29.04 -13.76 5.93
CA ASP A 71 -30.47 -13.84 6.16
C ASP A 71 -31.12 -15.03 5.44
N GLU A 72 -30.72 -15.33 4.20
CA GLU A 72 -31.14 -16.55 3.49
C GLU A 72 -30.81 -17.81 4.31
N LEU A 73 -29.59 -17.89 4.85
CA LEU A 73 -29.15 -19.03 5.65
C LEU A 73 -29.91 -19.11 6.98
N LYS A 74 -30.15 -17.98 7.67
CA LYS A 74 -30.96 -17.94 8.90
C LYS A 74 -32.37 -18.46 8.64
N GLU A 75 -33.00 -18.04 7.56
CA GLU A 75 -34.36 -18.48 7.19
C GLU A 75 -34.39 -20.00 6.94
N ARG A 76 -33.44 -20.51 6.17
CA ARG A 76 -33.33 -21.96 5.89
C ARG A 76 -33.05 -22.80 7.14
N ILE A 77 -32.34 -22.24 8.11
CA ILE A 77 -32.13 -22.89 9.42
C ILE A 77 -33.45 -22.89 10.20
N ALA A 78 -34.16 -21.76 10.25
CA ALA A 78 -35.43 -21.64 10.95
C ALA A 78 -36.54 -22.52 10.35
N SER A 79 -36.57 -22.70 9.02
CA SER A 79 -37.50 -23.59 8.33
C SER A 79 -37.15 -25.08 8.46
N GLY A 80 -35.98 -25.42 9.01
CA GLY A 80 -35.49 -26.79 9.13
C GLY A 80 -34.99 -27.40 7.81
N GLU A 81 -34.89 -26.60 6.74
CA GLU A 81 -34.43 -27.04 5.43
C GLU A 81 -32.90 -27.03 5.29
N TYR A 82 -32.19 -26.42 6.23
CA TYR A 82 -30.74 -26.41 6.26
C TYR A 82 -30.19 -27.79 6.66
N ARG A 83 -29.64 -28.52 5.68
CA ARG A 83 -28.98 -29.82 5.90
C ARG A 83 -27.47 -29.65 6.00
N VAL A 84 -26.91 -30.10 7.11
CA VAL A 84 -25.46 -30.17 7.31
C VAL A 84 -24.93 -31.44 6.63
N ASP A 85 -23.98 -31.27 5.72
CA ASP A 85 -23.28 -32.36 5.05
C ASP A 85 -21.93 -32.61 5.71
N GLY A 86 -21.80 -33.74 6.40
CA GLY A 86 -20.60 -34.10 7.13
C GLY A 86 -19.34 -34.24 6.25
N VAL A 87 -19.50 -34.63 4.98
CA VAL A 87 -18.36 -34.73 4.05
C VAL A 87 -17.83 -33.34 3.74
N LYS A 88 -18.72 -32.38 3.46
CA LYS A 88 -18.33 -30.98 3.21
C LYS A 88 -17.67 -30.33 4.41
N VAL A 89 -18.13 -30.66 5.63
CA VAL A 89 -17.51 -30.17 6.87
C VAL A 89 -16.08 -30.69 6.98
N ALA A 90 -15.87 -32.01 6.83
CA ALA A 90 -14.54 -32.61 6.90
C ALA A 90 -13.59 -32.07 5.82
N GLU A 91 -14.09 -31.90 4.58
CA GLU A 91 -13.32 -31.30 3.48
C GLU A 91 -12.84 -29.89 3.84
N LYS A 92 -13.72 -29.05 4.41
CA LYS A 92 -13.34 -27.71 4.86
C LYS A 92 -12.36 -27.72 6.02
N MET A 93 -12.55 -28.59 7.01
CA MET A 93 -11.60 -28.71 8.13
C MET A 93 -10.18 -29.06 7.66
N ILE A 94 -10.06 -30.05 6.77
CA ILE A 94 -8.76 -30.46 6.23
C ILE A 94 -8.18 -29.37 5.33
N GLY A 95 -9.01 -28.75 4.49
CA GLY A 95 -8.59 -27.67 3.59
C GLY A 95 -8.02 -26.47 4.33
N GLU A 96 -8.72 -25.99 5.38
CA GLU A 96 -8.24 -24.88 6.22
C GLU A 96 -6.99 -25.27 7.01
N SER A 97 -6.95 -26.49 7.58
CA SER A 97 -5.76 -26.98 8.29
C SER A 97 -4.53 -27.05 7.38
N LEU A 98 -4.71 -27.41 6.10
CA LEU A 98 -3.61 -27.45 5.15
C LEU A 98 -3.14 -26.05 4.73
N LEU A 99 -4.07 -25.10 4.57
CA LEU A 99 -3.74 -23.70 4.29
C LEU A 99 -2.90 -23.10 5.43
N ASP A 100 -3.30 -23.32 6.69
CA ASP A 100 -2.56 -22.83 7.87
C ASP A 100 -1.14 -23.40 7.98
N ILE A 101 -0.91 -24.65 7.53
CA ILE A 101 0.43 -25.27 7.56
C ILE A 101 1.34 -24.70 6.46
N LEU A 102 0.77 -24.25 5.34
CA LEU A 102 1.51 -23.82 4.15
C LEU A 102 1.70 -22.29 4.07
N ALA A 103 0.94 -21.52 4.85
CA ALA A 103 1.04 -20.07 4.94
C ALA A 103 2.17 -19.62 5.89
#